data_AF-A0A0L8HEU0-F1
#
_entry.id   AF-A0A0L8HEU0-F1
#
_cell.length_a   1.000
_cell.length_b   1.000
_cell.length_c   1.000
_cell.angle_alpha   90.00
_cell.angle_beta   90.00
_cell.angle_gamma   90.00
#
_symmetry.space_group_name_H-M   'P 1'
#
loop_
_entity.id
_entity.type
_entity.pdbx_description
1 polymer ?
#
loop_
_entity_poly.entity_id
_entity_poly.type
_entity_poly.pdbx_seq_one_letter_code
_entity_poly.pdbx_strand_id
1 'polypeptide(L)'
;FQLLADSNGWNNGQRSVQLATSLKGAALEVLSKLSVEDRSCYFSLVKVLKKRYSTIWLSAVYRVPFQTCVRANGESLQQPA
;
A
#
# COMPACT_ATOMS: atom_id res chain seq x y z
N PHE A 1 9.73 10.26 3.91
CA PHE A 1 10.29 9.39 4.97
C PHE A 1 11.71 8.91 4.64
N GLN A 2 11.92 8.13 3.57
CA GLN A 2 13.27 7.61 3.22
C GLN A 2 14.35 8.70 3.08
N LEU A 3 14.05 9.78 2.36
CA LEU A 3 14.97 10.94 2.22
C LEU A 3 15.37 11.53 3.59
N LEU A 4 14.41 11.60 4.52
CA LEU A 4 14.61 12.16 5.85
C LEU A 4 15.41 11.19 6.74
N ALA A 5 15.20 9.87 6.56
CA ALA A 5 15.99 8.85 7.23
C ALA A 5 17.42 8.75 6.72
N ASP A 6 17.65 9.07 5.44
CA ASP A 6 18.97 9.09 4.83
C ASP A 6 19.75 10.34 5.27
N SER A 7 19.11 11.51 5.21
CA SER A 7 19.68 12.79 5.67
C SER A 7 20.03 12.79 7.16
N ASN A 8 19.30 12.04 7.99
CA ASN A 8 19.57 11.94 9.43
C ASN A 8 20.43 10.71 9.82
N GLY A 9 20.87 9.91 8.85
CA GLY A 9 21.68 8.73 9.12
C GLY A 9 21.00 7.68 10.02
N TRP A 10 19.67 7.59 9.98
CA TRP A 10 18.93 6.72 10.90
C TRP A 10 19.22 5.24 10.62
N ASN A 11 19.49 4.48 11.69
CA ASN A 11 19.59 3.03 11.62
C ASN A 11 18.20 2.36 11.51
N ASN A 12 18.16 1.06 11.23
CA ASN A 12 16.90 0.33 11.03
C ASN A 12 15.95 0.41 12.23
N GLY A 13 16.47 0.41 13.46
CA GLY A 13 15.65 0.56 14.67
C GLY A 13 15.01 1.95 14.76
N GLN A 14 15.81 3.00 14.57
CA GLN A 14 15.32 4.39 14.55
C GLN A 14 14.31 4.63 13.45
N ARG A 15 14.54 4.08 12.25
CA ARG A 15 13.58 4.12 11.13
C ARG A 15 12.28 3.43 11.51
N SER A 16 12.32 2.28 12.20
CA SER A 16 11.13 1.57 12.61
C SER A 16 10.32 2.35 13.64
N VAL A 17 10.98 2.87 14.68
CA VAL A 17 10.34 3.69 15.72
C VAL A 17 9.73 4.94 15.11
N GLN A 18 10.48 5.69 14.31
CA GLN A 18 9.97 6.91 13.71
C GLN A 18 8.81 6.64 12.75
N LEU A 19 8.89 5.56 11.98
CA LEU A 19 7.80 5.15 11.10
C LEU A 19 6.56 4.83 11.95
N ALA A 20 6.69 4.02 12.99
CA ALA A 20 5.60 3.68 13.89
C ALA A 20 4.96 4.91 14.56
N THR A 21 5.76 5.86 15.06
CA THR A 21 5.27 7.11 15.67
C THR A 21 4.59 8.03 14.65
N SER A 22 4.98 7.96 13.38
CA SER A 22 4.37 8.76 12.31
C SER A 22 3.02 8.20 11.85
N LEU A 23 2.71 6.93 12.15
CA LEU A 23 1.44 6.31 11.76
C LEU A 23 0.29 6.79 12.66
N LYS A 24 -0.84 7.11 12.04
CA LYS A 24 -2.05 7.59 12.71
C LYS A 24 -3.29 6.87 12.17
N GLY A 25 -4.35 6.85 12.98
CA GLY A 25 -5.66 6.30 12.60
C GLY A 25 -5.59 4.81 12.23
N ALA A 26 -6.18 4.43 11.09
CA ALA A 26 -6.25 3.05 10.62
C ALA A 26 -4.87 2.36 10.47
N ALA A 27 -3.80 3.13 10.32
CA ALA A 27 -2.44 2.59 10.24
C ALA A 27 -1.90 2.17 11.62
N LEU A 28 -2.33 2.83 12.69
CA LEU A 28 -1.96 2.50 14.06
C LEU A 28 -2.61 1.18 14.51
N GLU A 29 -3.81 0.88 14.03
CA GLU A 29 -4.43 -0.44 14.23
C GLU A 29 -3.61 -1.59 13.61
N VAL A 30 -2.84 -1.32 12.56
CA VAL A 30 -1.92 -2.31 11.97
C VAL A 30 -0.80 -2.63 12.94
N LEU A 31 -0.26 -1.59 13.58
CA LEU A 31 0.78 -1.77 14.59
C LEU A 31 0.26 -2.61 15.74
N SER A 32 -0.96 -2.33 16.24
CA SER A 32 -1.54 -3.09 17.35
C SER A 32 -1.66 -4.59 17.08
N LYS A 33 -1.78 -5.01 15.82
CA LYS A 33 -1.89 -6.42 15.39
C LYS A 33 -0.54 -7.10 15.16
N LEU A 34 0.55 -6.36 15.17
CA LEU A 34 1.91 -6.87 14.97
C LEU A 34 2.59 -7.17 16.31
N SER A 35 3.46 -8.18 16.33
CA SER A 35 4.36 -8.46 17.46
C SER A 35 5.38 -7.35 17.65
N VAL A 36 5.88 -7.18 18.87
CA VAL A 36 6.89 -6.15 19.20
C VAL A 36 8.18 -6.30 18.37
N GLU A 37 8.56 -7.55 18.08
CA GLU A 37 9.69 -7.87 17.22
C GLU A 37 9.49 -7.36 15.78
N ASP A 38 8.31 -7.59 15.20
CA ASP A 38 7.94 -7.07 13.88
C ASP A 38 7.78 -5.55 13.85
N ARG A 39 7.39 -4.93 14.97
CA ARG A 39 7.33 -3.45 15.10
C ARG A 39 8.72 -2.82 15.17
N SER A 40 9.71 -3.56 15.67
CA SER A 40 11.10 -3.09 15.78
C SER A 40 11.86 -3.27 14.47
N CYS A 41 11.37 -4.15 13.58
CA CYS A 41 11.93 -4.37 12.26
C CYS A 41 11.26 -3.50 11.20
N TYR A 42 11.99 -2.49 10.69
CA TYR A 42 11.52 -1.60 9.64
C TYR A 42 11.01 -2.36 8.39
N PHE A 43 11.70 -3.43 8.00
CA PHE A 43 11.33 -4.21 6.81
C PHE A 43 10.00 -4.95 6.99
N SER A 44 9.80 -5.61 8.13
CA SER A 44 8.53 -6.26 8.47
C SER A 44 7.38 -5.27 8.49
N LEU A 45 7.60 -4.11 9.14
CA LEU A 45 6.59 -3.06 9.29
C LEU A 45 6.18 -2.48 7.93
N VAL A 46 7.14 -2.16 7.06
CA VAL A 46 6.86 -1.70 5.70
C VAL A 46 6.14 -2.76 4.87
N LYS A 47 6.52 -4.04 5.00
CA LYS A 47 5.87 -5.14 4.26
C LYS A 47 4.40 -5.27 4.63
N VAL A 48 4.06 -5.17 5.92
CA VAL A 48 2.69 -5.30 6.41
C VAL A 48 1.86 -4.08 6.00
N LEU A 49 2.41 -2.87 6.12
CA LEU A 49 1.76 -1.64 5.64
C LEU A 49 1.52 -1.71 4.13
N LYS A 50 2.53 -2.10 3.35
CA LYS A 50 2.37 -2.33 1.92
C LYS A 50 1.28 -3.36 1.66
N LYS A 51 1.24 -4.50 2.33
CA LYS A 51 0.18 -5.50 2.12
C LYS A 51 -1.21 -4.94 2.39
N ARG A 52 -1.40 -4.17 3.47
CA ARG A 52 -2.72 -3.64 3.86
C ARG A 52 -3.19 -2.51 2.94
N TYR A 53 -2.29 -1.62 2.54
CA TYR A 53 -2.63 -0.45 1.72
C TYR A 53 -2.45 -0.69 0.22
N SER A 54 -1.65 -1.67 -0.21
CA SER A 54 -1.50 -2.04 -1.62
C SER A 54 -2.77 -2.68 -2.19
N THR A 55 -3.51 -3.47 -1.40
CA THR A 55 -4.82 -4.00 -1.83
C THR A 55 -5.83 -2.86 -2.08
N ILE A 56 -5.75 -1.77 -1.32
CA ILE A 56 -6.59 -0.60 -1.50
C ILE A 56 -6.22 0.13 -2.81
N TRP A 57 -4.93 0.22 -3.14
CA TRP A 57 -4.47 0.81 -4.40
C TRP A 57 -4.73 -0.07 -5.62
N LEU A 58 -4.47 -1.38 -5.56
CA LEU A 58 -4.77 -2.29 -6.67
C LEU A 58 -6.27 -2.41 -6.93
N SER A 59 -7.11 -2.56 -5.90
CA SER A 59 -8.56 -2.66 -6.11
C SER A 59 -9.19 -1.38 -6.64
N ALA A 60 -8.61 -0.20 -6.33
CA ALA A 60 -9.03 1.08 -6.90
C ALA A 60 -8.57 1.24 -8.36
N VAL A 61 -7.34 0.80 -8.70
CA VAL A 61 -6.80 0.87 -10.07
C VAL A 61 -7.48 -0.12 -11.02
N TYR A 62 -7.89 -1.30 -10.55
CA TYR A 62 -8.63 -2.29 -11.35
C TYR A 62 -10.16 -2.12 -11.31
N ARG A 63 -10.70 -1.21 -10.50
CA ARG A 63 -12.10 -0.75 -10.62
C ARG A 63 -12.19 0.36 -11.66
N VAL A 64 -11.77 0.06 -12.88
CA VAL A 64 -12.41 0.73 -14.02
C VAL A 64 -13.84 0.19 -14.04
N PRO A 65 -14.89 1.02 -13.88
CA PRO A 65 -16.25 0.57 -14.05
C PRO A 65 -16.38 0.03 -15.47
N PHE A 66 -16.53 -1.29 -15.61
CA PHE A 66 -17.04 -1.94 -16.82
C PHE A 66 -18.55 -1.64 -16.92
N GLN A 67 -18.92 -0.37 -16.88
CA GLN A 67 -20.30 0.09 -16.71
C GLN A 67 -20.66 1.27 -17.62
N THR A 68 -19.86 1.55 -18.66
CA THR A 68 -20.20 2.57 -19.66
C THR A 68 -20.03 2.16 -21.12
N CYS A 69 -19.65 0.91 -21.42
CA CYS A 69 -19.79 0.40 -22.79
C CYS A 69 -21.11 -0.37 -22.91
N VAL A 70 -22.23 0.35 -22.90
CA VAL A 70 -23.45 -0.15 -23.55
C VAL A 70 -23.09 -0.27 -25.01
N ARG A 71 -23.00 -1.50 -25.50
CA ARG A 71 -22.80 -1.81 -26.92
C ARG A 71 -23.87 -1.07 -27.72
N ALA A 72 -23.48 -0.10 -28.52
CA ALA A 72 -24.40 0.50 -29.48
C ALA A 72 -24.72 -0.57 -30.54
N ASN A 73 -25.99 -0.66 -30.93
CA ASN A 73 -26.46 -1.62 -31.93
C ASN A 73 -25.84 -1.27 -33.30
N GLY A 74 -24.65 -1.81 -33.59
CA GLY A 74 -23.90 -1.51 -34.83
C GLY A 74 -22.39 -1.77 -34.82
N GLU A 75 -21.77 -2.08 -33.68
CA GLU A 75 -20.31 -2.31 -33.63
C GLU A 75 -19.94 -3.74 -34.07
N SER A 76 -19.29 -3.84 -35.24
CA SER A 76 -18.77 -5.08 -35.80
C SER A 76 -17.59 -5.61 -34.97
N LEU A 77 -17.70 -6.85 -34.50
CA LEU A 77 -16.58 -7.55 -33.86
C LEU A 77 -15.58 -7.95 -34.94
N GLN A 78 -14.49 -7.18 -35.09
CA GLN A 78 -13.35 -7.70 -35.83
C GLN A 78 -12.70 -8.80 -34.99
N GLN A 79 -12.91 -10.04 -35.43
CA GLN A 79 -12.19 -11.21 -34.94
C GLN A 79 -10.77 -11.17 -35.50
N PRO A 80 -9.72 -11.30 -34.67
CA PRO A 80 -8.37 -11.51 -35.17
C PRO A 80 -8.25 -12.92 -35.74
N ALA A 81 -7.56 -13.01 -36.89
CA ALA A 81 -7.24 -14.23 -37.63
C ALA A 81 -6.27 -15.14 -36.89
#